data_AF-A0A2N2UV18-F1
#
_entry.id   AF-A0A2N2UV18-F1
#
_cell.length_a   1.000
_cell.length_b   1.000
_cell.length_c   1.000
_cell.angle_alpha   90.00
_cell.angle_beta   90.00
_cell.angle_gamma   90.00
#
_symmetry.space_group_name_H-M   'P 1'
#
loop_
_entity.id
_entity.type
_entity.pdbx_description
1 polymer ?
#
loop_
_entity_poly.entity_id
_entity_poly.type
_entity_poly.pdbx_seq_one_letter_code
_entity_poly.pdbx_strand_id
1 'polypeptide(L)'
;MSSRADKNSALATRQNPWLAGSLWLSAFLLWLLNHPYQGIWHDARIYGLIAAHWIYPEALANDVFFRFGSQADLSLFTPLYGELVRALGLDAAARLVVLSGAAGWVTAWVLFAHAVLGESLAGRFAVLFAAVVTVSYSPNGGVFMLDENFATARSWALPCGLLAIAFELKGYRRWASGLALLAFLLHPLLGIWPLMLFASGYLPLRLLPWLALLPALATAIVGACGAFDGIAVSGLRLFDGAILEFIHNAPDIMFKPGASRLSNHVLPLVLLLLGARAGTVALRPWYLRLFYLGGGALALAWMSVVFPLEIVVQGQPWRVTWLTLPIAGVALLDVLQTLHRASPERLAVPWLCAVLLALVTLGTGVTPWLWPALGVITLALSFLPARFYITVAQGVHRWRRGALACAIILWVVALPGLWTELEIFGARFIGAWWPDANVLHGLVAGGSWLFPFLLAIVLGVLARWRAATFAALVLLAATAGLTLSAWDWRSAPRRAEEARWLAPRQPSHPFVRFIQPGAVVAWPERETAVWFELHAASYAGEIQRTGIMFSKEKFALLNRRSQALQKVTDHRELCRDLELDWVVERTPASGVMPVTQLQDWGLYPCHEY
;
A
#
# COMPACT_ATOMS: atom_id res chain seq x y z
N MET A 1 -27.19 -25.77 27.31
CA MET A 1 -27.42 -24.60 28.19
C MET A 1 -26.64 -23.33 27.77
N SER A 2 -26.24 -23.13 26.50
CA SER A 2 -25.35 -22.01 26.12
C SER A 2 -26.01 -20.80 25.42
N SER A 3 -27.32 -20.80 25.13
CA SER A 3 -27.93 -19.71 24.33
C SER A 3 -28.40 -18.48 25.12
N ARG A 4 -28.42 -18.54 26.46
CA ARG A 4 -28.81 -17.39 27.31
C ARG A 4 -27.64 -16.52 27.76
N ALA A 5 -26.41 -17.04 27.78
CA ALA A 5 -25.23 -16.28 28.21
C ALA A 5 -24.77 -15.24 27.17
N ASP A 6 -25.06 -15.46 25.87
CA ASP A 6 -24.67 -14.54 24.80
C ASP A 6 -25.47 -13.23 24.79
N LYS A 7 -26.68 -13.20 25.37
CA LYS A 7 -27.53 -12.00 25.34
C LYS A 7 -27.15 -10.91 26.35
N ASN A 8 -26.34 -11.23 27.36
CA ASN A 8 -25.96 -10.29 28.44
C ASN A 8 -24.47 -9.90 28.43
N SER A 9 -23.74 -10.15 27.34
CA SER A 9 -22.44 -9.52 27.15
C SER A 9 -22.65 -8.01 27.00
N ALA A 10 -22.12 -7.21 27.93
CA ALA A 10 -22.18 -5.74 27.91
C ALA A 10 -21.63 -5.11 26.61
N LEU A 11 -21.03 -5.90 25.72
CA LEU A 11 -20.39 -5.51 24.47
C LEU A 11 -21.14 -5.96 23.20
N ALA A 12 -22.23 -6.73 23.31
CA ALA A 12 -23.06 -7.11 22.16
C ALA A 12 -24.21 -6.10 22.01
N THR A 13 -24.09 -5.17 21.06
CA THR A 13 -25.18 -4.28 20.67
C THR A 13 -26.19 -5.03 19.81
N ARG A 14 -27.49 -4.74 19.96
CA ARG A 14 -28.49 -5.10 18.94
C ARG A 14 -28.08 -4.43 17.63
N GLN A 15 -28.31 -5.10 16.50
CA GLN A 15 -28.06 -4.56 15.16
C GLN A 15 -28.67 -3.15 15.06
N ASN A 16 -27.81 -2.14 15.07
CA ASN A 16 -28.21 -0.74 14.97
C ASN A 16 -27.61 -0.19 13.68
N PRO A 17 -28.41 0.04 12.62
CA PRO A 17 -27.88 0.51 11.34
C PRO A 17 -27.17 1.86 11.47
N TRP A 18 -27.58 2.69 12.43
CA TRP A 18 -26.91 3.96 12.75
C TRP A 18 -25.48 3.76 13.25
N LEU A 19 -25.23 2.68 14.01
CA LEU A 19 -23.89 2.38 14.50
C LEU A 19 -22.95 2.01 13.35
N ALA A 20 -23.41 1.17 12.40
CA ALA A 20 -22.62 0.81 11.23
C ALA A 20 -22.31 2.02 10.34
N GLY A 21 -23.31 2.87 10.07
CA GLY A 21 -23.13 4.10 9.30
C GLY A 21 -22.18 5.09 9.98
N SER A 22 -22.33 5.28 11.30
CA SER A 22 -21.44 6.16 12.08
C SER A 22 -20.01 5.64 12.13
N LEU A 23 -19.79 4.33 12.30
CA LEU A 23 -18.47 3.70 12.28
C LEU A 23 -17.79 3.88 10.92
N TRP A 24 -18.52 3.63 9.84
CA TRP A 24 -18.02 3.81 8.48
C TRP A 24 -17.64 5.27 8.22
N LEU A 25 -18.51 6.22 8.57
CA LEU A 25 -18.26 7.65 8.38
C LEU A 25 -17.08 8.13 9.23
N SER A 26 -17.01 7.74 10.51
CA SER A 26 -15.86 8.02 11.37
C SER A 26 -14.57 7.49 10.78
N ALA A 27 -14.56 6.23 10.34
CA ALA A 27 -13.38 5.61 9.73
C ALA A 27 -12.98 6.31 8.42
N PHE A 28 -13.94 6.68 7.57
CA PHE A 28 -13.66 7.38 6.33
C PHE A 28 -13.09 8.79 6.55
N LEU A 29 -13.67 9.56 7.47
CA LEU A 29 -13.14 10.88 7.83
C LEU A 29 -11.75 10.79 8.47
N LEU A 30 -11.52 9.80 9.34
CA LEU A 30 -10.20 9.54 9.89
C LEU A 30 -9.20 9.13 8.82
N TRP A 31 -9.61 8.30 7.86
CA TRP A 31 -8.76 7.94 6.73
C TRP A 31 -8.33 9.20 5.98
N LEU A 32 -9.27 10.07 5.59
CA LEU A 32 -8.94 11.29 4.85
C LEU A 32 -8.03 12.25 5.64
N LEU A 33 -8.17 12.31 6.96
CA LEU A 33 -7.27 13.13 7.81
C LEU A 33 -5.85 12.56 7.89
N ASN A 34 -5.70 11.24 7.91
CA ASN A 34 -4.39 10.58 7.99
C ASN A 34 -3.75 10.39 6.60
N HIS A 35 -4.56 10.42 5.54
CA HIS A 35 -4.17 10.14 4.16
C HIS A 35 -4.54 11.31 3.22
N PRO A 36 -3.89 12.47 3.41
CA PRO A 36 -4.16 13.66 2.62
C PRO A 36 -3.65 13.46 1.20
N TYR A 37 -4.40 14.00 0.24
CA TYR A 37 -4.09 13.88 -1.16
C TYR A 37 -2.76 14.56 -1.49
N GLN A 38 -1.80 13.77 -1.99
CA GLN A 38 -0.44 14.24 -2.30
C GLN A 38 -0.28 14.78 -3.71
N GLY A 39 -1.31 14.61 -4.57
CA GLY A 39 -1.24 14.98 -5.98
C GLY A 39 -0.78 13.87 -6.89
N ILE A 40 -0.27 14.29 -8.04
CA ILE A 40 0.36 13.41 -9.03
C ILE A 40 1.82 13.15 -8.60
N TRP A 41 1.94 12.36 -7.55
CA TRP A 41 3.19 12.00 -6.90
C TRP A 41 3.44 10.48 -6.97
N HIS A 42 4.71 10.08 -6.96
CA HIS A 42 5.13 8.66 -7.02
C HIS A 42 4.47 7.92 -8.19
N ASP A 43 3.82 6.77 -7.93
CA ASP A 43 3.20 5.94 -8.95
C ASP A 43 2.05 6.65 -9.67
N ALA A 44 1.43 7.66 -9.08
CA ALA A 44 0.40 8.43 -9.77
C ALA A 44 0.94 9.12 -11.03
N ARG A 45 2.26 9.40 -11.09
CA ARG A 45 2.92 9.88 -12.32
C ARG A 45 2.96 8.80 -13.40
N ILE A 46 3.27 7.56 -13.01
CA ILE A 46 3.28 6.40 -13.92
C ILE A 46 1.88 6.08 -14.42
N TYR A 47 0.89 6.03 -13.54
CA TYR A 47 -0.50 5.81 -13.94
C TYR A 47 -1.05 6.99 -14.77
N GLY A 48 -0.61 8.22 -14.49
CA GLY A 48 -0.87 9.38 -15.33
C GLY A 48 -0.29 9.23 -16.74
N LEU A 49 0.97 8.77 -16.86
CA LEU A 49 1.62 8.49 -18.14
C LEU A 49 0.89 7.38 -18.92
N ILE A 50 0.51 6.30 -18.24
CA ILE A 50 -0.29 5.21 -18.81
C ILE A 50 -1.63 5.73 -19.33
N ALA A 51 -2.32 6.59 -18.58
CA ALA A 51 -3.55 7.24 -19.02
C ALA A 51 -3.30 8.20 -20.19
N ALA A 52 -2.19 8.93 -20.20
CA ALA A 52 -1.82 9.79 -21.33
C ALA A 52 -1.61 8.97 -22.61
N HIS A 53 -0.95 7.81 -22.53
CA HIS A 53 -0.78 6.90 -23.68
C HIS A 53 -2.09 6.27 -24.13
N TRP A 54 -3.03 5.99 -23.21
CA TRP A 54 -4.38 5.59 -23.59
C TRP A 54 -5.10 6.65 -24.44
N ILE A 55 -4.88 7.93 -24.11
CA ILE A 55 -5.52 9.06 -24.80
C ILE A 55 -4.78 9.42 -26.11
N TYR A 56 -3.45 9.35 -26.09
CA TYR A 56 -2.56 9.74 -27.20
C TYR A 56 -1.56 8.60 -27.53
N PRO A 57 -2.02 7.45 -28.02
CA PRO A 57 -1.17 6.28 -28.21
C PRO A 57 -0.04 6.54 -29.21
N GLU A 58 -0.35 7.18 -30.35
CA GLU A 58 0.66 7.51 -31.37
C GLU A 58 1.70 8.51 -30.86
N ALA A 59 1.27 9.47 -30.03
CA ALA A 59 2.15 10.53 -29.55
C ALA A 59 3.20 10.02 -28.54
N LEU A 60 2.86 8.98 -27.78
CA LEU A 60 3.67 8.40 -26.72
C LEU A 60 4.28 7.04 -27.09
N ALA A 61 4.04 6.52 -28.30
CA ALA A 61 4.51 5.20 -28.75
C ALA A 61 6.04 5.04 -28.66
N ASN A 62 6.79 6.13 -28.88
CA ASN A 62 8.25 6.14 -28.82
C ASN A 62 8.82 6.43 -27.43
N ASP A 63 7.97 6.64 -26.42
CA ASP A 63 8.45 6.79 -25.05
C ASP A 63 9.05 5.46 -24.57
N VAL A 64 10.23 5.54 -23.93
CA VAL A 64 10.96 4.37 -23.43
C VAL A 64 10.11 3.53 -22.48
N PHE A 65 9.10 4.12 -21.84
CA PHE A 65 8.18 3.40 -20.99
C PHE A 65 7.31 2.39 -21.75
N PHE A 66 6.91 2.67 -23.00
CA PHE A 66 5.99 1.83 -23.80
C PHE A 66 6.70 1.06 -24.92
N ARG A 67 7.81 1.56 -25.45
CA ARG A 67 8.54 0.99 -26.61
C ARG A 67 8.86 -0.51 -26.49
N PHE A 68 9.06 -1.01 -25.27
CA PHE A 68 9.42 -2.41 -24.98
C PHE A 68 8.29 -3.20 -24.30
N GLY A 69 7.05 -2.73 -24.46
CA GLY A 69 5.87 -3.28 -23.78
C GLY A 69 5.68 -2.70 -22.38
N SER A 70 4.43 -2.75 -21.91
CA SER A 70 4.08 -2.23 -20.59
C SER A 70 3.21 -3.22 -19.83
N GLN A 71 3.38 -3.28 -18.51
CA GLN A 71 2.46 -4.04 -17.64
C GLN A 71 1.04 -3.47 -17.65
N ALA A 72 0.89 -2.23 -18.10
CA ALA A 72 -0.40 -1.55 -18.23
C ALA A 72 -1.38 -2.32 -19.12
N ASP A 73 -0.88 -3.05 -20.11
CA ASP A 73 -1.69 -3.81 -21.08
C ASP A 73 -2.41 -5.01 -20.45
N LEU A 74 -1.94 -5.45 -19.28
CA LEU A 74 -2.52 -6.56 -18.52
C LEU A 74 -3.53 -6.11 -17.46
N SER A 75 -3.80 -4.80 -17.37
CA SER A 75 -4.63 -4.21 -16.33
C SER A 75 -5.90 -3.57 -16.87
N LEU A 76 -7.04 -3.92 -16.29
CA LEU A 76 -8.33 -3.26 -16.50
C LEU A 76 -8.33 -1.82 -15.92
N PHE A 77 -7.40 -1.48 -15.02
CA PHE A 77 -7.29 -0.13 -14.49
C PHE A 77 -6.89 0.88 -15.57
N THR A 78 -6.03 0.48 -16.53
CA THR A 78 -5.54 1.33 -17.62
C THR A 78 -6.68 1.98 -18.42
N PRO A 79 -7.58 1.21 -19.08
CA PRO A 79 -8.67 1.81 -19.83
C PRO A 79 -9.61 2.60 -18.91
N LEU A 80 -9.96 2.09 -17.73
CA LEU A 80 -10.88 2.78 -16.81
C LEU A 80 -10.33 4.15 -16.36
N TYR A 81 -9.06 4.21 -15.96
CA TYR A 81 -8.43 5.44 -15.53
C TYR A 81 -8.18 6.39 -16.71
N GLY A 82 -7.79 5.85 -17.88
CA GLY A 82 -7.66 6.62 -19.11
C GLY A 82 -8.96 7.30 -19.53
N GLU A 83 -10.11 6.60 -19.46
CA GLU A 83 -11.44 7.19 -19.68
C GLU A 83 -11.74 8.32 -18.69
N LEU A 84 -11.46 8.11 -17.40
CA LEU A 84 -11.67 9.12 -16.37
C LEU A 84 -10.81 10.36 -16.59
N VAL A 85 -9.53 10.17 -16.92
CA VAL A 85 -8.59 11.26 -17.23
C VAL A 85 -9.04 12.02 -18.47
N ARG A 86 -9.49 11.34 -19.53
CA ARG A 86 -10.03 12.01 -20.72
C ARG A 86 -11.28 12.83 -20.42
N ALA A 87 -12.14 12.35 -19.52
CA ALA A 87 -13.39 13.03 -19.19
C ALA A 87 -13.19 14.21 -18.21
N LEU A 88 -12.30 14.06 -17.23
CA LEU A 88 -12.19 14.97 -16.08
C LEU A 88 -10.88 15.76 -16.02
N GLY A 89 -9.87 15.37 -16.80
CA GLY A 89 -8.48 15.78 -16.61
C GLY A 89 -7.77 14.95 -15.53
N LEU A 90 -6.44 15.03 -15.48
CA LEU A 90 -5.62 14.16 -14.63
C LEU A 90 -5.85 14.40 -13.12
N ASP A 91 -5.91 15.66 -12.67
CA ASP A 91 -6.12 16.00 -11.25
C ASP A 91 -7.45 15.45 -10.71
N ALA A 92 -8.56 15.77 -11.38
CA ALA A 92 -9.89 15.38 -10.92
C ALA A 92 -10.09 13.85 -10.97
N ALA A 93 -9.59 13.18 -12.02
CA ALA A 93 -9.60 11.72 -12.09
C ALA A 93 -8.79 11.08 -10.95
N ALA A 94 -7.58 11.59 -10.68
CA ALA A 94 -6.74 11.08 -9.61
C ALA A 94 -7.40 11.22 -8.23
N ARG A 95 -7.99 12.38 -7.92
CA ARG A 95 -8.76 12.58 -6.68
C ARG A 95 -9.92 11.62 -6.56
N LEU A 96 -10.67 11.39 -7.65
CA LEU A 96 -11.80 10.45 -7.66
C LEU A 96 -11.34 9.02 -7.36
N VAL A 97 -10.21 8.58 -7.94
CA VAL A 97 -9.62 7.27 -7.65
C VAL A 97 -9.23 7.16 -6.18
N VAL A 98 -8.58 8.18 -5.60
CA VAL A 98 -8.18 8.17 -4.19
C VAL A 98 -9.42 8.14 -3.28
N LEU A 99 -10.42 8.99 -3.51
CA LEU A 99 -11.64 9.03 -2.69
C LEU A 99 -12.45 7.73 -2.77
N SER A 100 -12.63 7.20 -3.98
CA SER A 100 -13.36 5.94 -4.18
C SER A 100 -12.58 4.74 -3.63
N GLY A 101 -11.25 4.74 -3.77
CA GLY A 101 -10.38 3.72 -3.18
C GLY A 101 -10.41 3.73 -1.66
N ALA A 102 -10.36 4.92 -1.05
CA ALA A 102 -10.51 5.10 0.39
C ALA A 102 -11.88 4.61 0.91
N ALA A 103 -12.96 4.98 0.22
CA ALA A 103 -14.30 4.51 0.54
C ALA A 103 -14.39 2.98 0.41
N GLY A 104 -13.80 2.41 -0.65
CA GLY A 104 -13.69 0.98 -0.86
C GLY A 104 -12.90 0.29 0.26
N TRP A 105 -11.77 0.85 0.69
CA TRP A 105 -10.92 0.36 1.77
C TRP A 105 -11.67 0.30 3.10
N VAL A 106 -12.30 1.40 3.50
CA VAL A 106 -13.08 1.46 4.74
C VAL A 106 -14.26 0.49 4.69
N THR A 107 -14.94 0.38 3.55
CA THR A 107 -16.03 -0.59 3.35
C THR A 107 -15.53 -2.03 3.49
N ALA A 108 -14.39 -2.34 2.85
CA ALA A 108 -13.75 -3.65 2.96
C ALA A 108 -13.45 -4.01 4.40
N TRP A 109 -12.90 -3.07 5.18
CA TRP A 109 -12.61 -3.27 6.59
C TRP A 109 -13.85 -3.44 7.46
N VAL A 110 -14.90 -2.63 7.26
CA VAL A 110 -16.17 -2.79 7.99
C VAL A 110 -16.74 -4.19 7.77
N LEU A 111 -16.81 -4.64 6.52
CA LEU A 111 -17.38 -5.94 6.18
C LEU A 111 -16.49 -7.10 6.63
N PHE A 112 -15.18 -6.99 6.46
CA PHE A 112 -14.22 -8.00 6.89
C PHE A 112 -14.18 -8.14 8.42
N ALA A 113 -14.05 -7.03 9.15
CA ALA A 113 -14.07 -7.03 10.61
C ALA A 113 -15.40 -7.56 11.15
N HIS A 114 -16.52 -7.20 10.53
CA HIS A 114 -17.82 -7.75 10.89
C HIS A 114 -17.95 -9.26 10.57
N ALA A 115 -17.30 -9.75 9.51
CA ALA A 115 -17.26 -11.17 9.18
C ALA A 115 -16.48 -12.01 10.19
N VAL A 116 -15.35 -11.49 10.69
CA VAL A 116 -14.45 -12.21 11.60
C VAL A 116 -14.78 -11.95 13.07
N LEU A 117 -14.89 -10.68 13.46
CA LEU A 117 -14.97 -10.24 14.85
C LEU A 117 -16.41 -9.90 15.29
N GLY A 118 -17.33 -9.69 14.33
CA GLY A 118 -18.70 -9.26 14.59
C GLY A 118 -18.80 -7.79 15.02
N GLU A 119 -19.91 -7.40 15.65
CA GLU A 119 -20.12 -6.03 16.19
C GLU A 119 -19.42 -5.81 17.55
N SER A 120 -18.27 -6.43 17.76
CA SER A 120 -17.52 -6.33 19.01
C SER A 120 -16.71 -5.04 19.10
N LEU A 121 -16.17 -4.75 20.29
CA LEU A 121 -15.18 -3.69 20.45
C LEU A 121 -13.95 -3.94 19.56
N ALA A 122 -13.49 -5.19 19.45
CA ALA A 122 -12.38 -5.57 18.59
C ALA A 122 -12.71 -5.31 17.10
N GLY A 123 -13.94 -5.60 16.66
CA GLY A 123 -14.39 -5.30 15.31
C GLY A 123 -14.38 -3.80 15.00
N ARG A 124 -14.97 -2.97 15.88
CA ARG A 124 -14.95 -1.50 15.72
C ARG A 124 -13.53 -0.94 15.75
N PHE A 125 -12.71 -1.43 16.67
CA PHE A 125 -11.32 -1.05 16.78
C PHE A 125 -10.54 -1.40 15.51
N ALA A 126 -10.70 -2.61 14.96
CA ALA A 126 -10.05 -3.03 13.72
C ALA A 126 -10.35 -2.05 12.58
N VAL A 127 -11.61 -1.63 12.40
CA VAL A 127 -12.02 -0.69 11.35
C VAL A 127 -11.37 0.68 11.55
N LEU A 128 -11.46 1.25 12.75
CA LEU A 128 -10.92 2.58 13.01
C LEU A 128 -9.39 2.60 12.99
N PHE A 129 -8.75 1.51 13.43
CA PHE A 129 -7.31 1.35 13.39
C PHE A 129 -6.83 1.23 11.94
N ALA A 130 -7.51 0.43 11.11
CA ALA A 130 -7.21 0.28 9.70
C ALA A 130 -7.40 1.57 8.87
N ALA A 131 -8.17 2.52 9.37
CA ALA A 131 -8.32 3.84 8.76
C ALA A 131 -7.12 4.77 9.04
N VAL A 132 -6.34 4.49 10.08
CA VAL A 132 -5.25 5.37 10.55
C VAL A 132 -3.88 4.74 10.31
N VAL A 133 -3.80 3.41 10.26
CA VAL A 133 -2.52 2.70 10.27
C VAL A 133 -1.90 2.58 8.86
N THR A 134 -0.88 3.39 8.61
CA THR A 134 -0.12 3.29 7.36
C THR A 134 1.02 2.28 7.50
N VAL A 135 0.84 1.09 6.92
CA VAL A 135 1.85 0.01 6.98
C VAL A 135 2.44 -0.27 5.61
N SER A 136 3.77 -0.20 5.54
CA SER A 136 4.52 -0.65 4.37
C SER A 136 4.60 -2.17 4.31
N TYR A 137 4.36 -2.73 3.13
CA TYR A 137 4.61 -4.14 2.81
C TYR A 137 5.78 -4.32 1.83
N SER A 138 6.60 -3.29 1.64
CA SER A 138 7.83 -3.36 0.81
C SER A 138 8.93 -4.22 1.48
N PRO A 139 9.76 -4.90 0.67
CA PRO A 139 10.81 -5.80 1.18
C PRO A 139 11.95 -5.09 1.92
N ASN A 140 12.26 -3.83 1.57
CA ASN A 140 13.35 -3.07 2.20
C ASN A 140 12.94 -1.65 2.61
N GLY A 141 12.33 -0.89 1.70
CA GLY A 141 11.94 0.50 1.94
C GLY A 141 10.53 0.68 2.52
N GLY A 142 10.03 1.92 2.50
CA GLY A 142 8.65 2.31 2.79
C GLY A 142 7.86 2.68 1.53
N VAL A 143 8.07 1.97 0.42
CA VAL A 143 7.59 2.38 -0.91
C VAL A 143 6.11 2.06 -1.13
N PHE A 144 5.68 0.88 -0.72
CA PHE A 144 4.33 0.39 -0.97
C PHE A 144 3.55 0.28 0.34
N MET A 145 2.53 1.14 0.47
CA MET A 145 1.65 1.22 1.64
C MET A 145 0.31 0.56 1.35
N LEU A 146 -0.37 0.06 2.39
CA LEU A 146 -1.72 -0.54 2.27
C LEU A 146 -2.83 0.47 1.91
N ASP A 147 -2.61 1.74 2.25
CA ASP A 147 -3.57 2.83 2.28
C ASP A 147 -3.04 4.08 1.56
N GLU A 148 -2.71 3.93 0.28
CA GLU A 148 -2.13 5.02 -0.51
C GLU A 148 -3.07 6.22 -0.68
N ASN A 149 -2.50 7.41 -0.59
CA ASN A 149 -3.18 8.70 -0.72
C ASN A 149 -2.93 9.38 -2.08
N PHE A 150 -2.57 8.58 -3.09
CA PHE A 150 -2.40 8.98 -4.48
C PHE A 150 -2.98 7.90 -5.40
N ALA A 151 -3.29 8.28 -6.64
CA ALA A 151 -4.05 7.42 -7.54
C ALA A 151 -3.19 6.28 -8.11
N THR A 152 -3.53 5.04 -7.75
CA THR A 152 -2.93 3.82 -8.32
C THR A 152 -3.99 2.76 -8.57
N ALA A 153 -3.67 1.72 -9.35
CA ALA A 153 -4.54 0.55 -9.45
C ALA A 153 -4.77 -0.15 -8.10
N ARG A 154 -3.86 0.04 -7.13
CA ARG A 154 -3.93 -0.56 -5.79
C ARG A 154 -5.07 0.02 -4.97
N SER A 155 -5.38 1.30 -5.18
CA SER A 155 -6.52 1.99 -4.54
C SER A 155 -7.84 1.24 -4.75
N TRP A 156 -8.01 0.51 -5.85
CA TRP A 156 -9.20 -0.33 -6.09
C TRP A 156 -8.94 -1.83 -5.92
N ALA A 157 -7.76 -2.33 -6.30
CA ALA A 157 -7.48 -3.77 -6.25
C ALA A 157 -7.42 -4.32 -4.81
N LEU A 158 -6.76 -3.61 -3.89
CA LEU A 158 -6.64 -4.03 -2.48
C LEU A 158 -8.01 -4.14 -1.78
N PRO A 159 -8.90 -3.11 -1.83
CA PRO A 159 -10.22 -3.25 -1.22
C PRO A 159 -11.08 -4.32 -1.88
N CYS A 160 -11.00 -4.51 -3.21
CA CYS A 160 -11.72 -5.61 -3.87
C CYS A 160 -11.28 -6.98 -3.35
N GLY A 161 -9.98 -7.20 -3.19
CA GLY A 161 -9.46 -8.46 -2.66
C GLY A 161 -9.83 -8.71 -1.19
N LEU A 162 -9.83 -7.67 -0.36
CA LEU A 162 -10.27 -7.78 1.04
C LEU A 162 -11.80 -7.99 1.15
N LEU A 163 -12.60 -7.30 0.34
CA LEU A 163 -14.04 -7.53 0.22
C LEU A 163 -14.33 -8.96 -0.23
N ALA A 164 -13.59 -9.48 -1.19
CA ALA A 164 -13.75 -10.86 -1.63
C ALA A 164 -13.69 -11.83 -0.45
N ILE A 165 -12.69 -11.67 0.43
CA ILE A 165 -12.54 -12.51 1.62
C ILE A 165 -13.71 -12.32 2.59
N ALA A 166 -14.14 -11.07 2.83
CA ALA A 166 -15.28 -10.79 3.69
C ALA A 166 -16.56 -11.50 3.19
N PHE A 167 -16.81 -11.47 1.88
CA PHE A 167 -17.96 -12.13 1.26
C PHE A 167 -17.84 -13.66 1.32
N GLU A 168 -16.66 -14.22 1.09
CA GLU A 168 -16.42 -15.66 1.19
C GLU A 168 -16.66 -16.17 2.63
N LEU A 169 -16.17 -15.43 3.64
CA LEU A 169 -16.40 -15.75 5.06
C LEU A 169 -17.89 -15.71 5.45
N LYS A 170 -18.71 -14.92 4.74
CA LYS A 170 -20.16 -14.89 4.90
C LYS A 170 -20.91 -15.90 4.02
N GLY A 171 -20.20 -16.68 3.20
CA GLY A 171 -20.76 -17.70 2.31
C GLY A 171 -21.22 -17.19 0.94
N TYR A 172 -20.95 -15.93 0.59
CA TYR A 172 -21.33 -15.32 -0.69
C TYR A 172 -20.30 -15.60 -1.80
N ARG A 173 -20.06 -16.89 -2.10
CA ARG A 173 -18.96 -17.34 -2.96
C ARG A 173 -18.90 -16.70 -4.35
N ARG A 174 -20.06 -16.53 -5.01
CA ARG A 174 -20.12 -15.94 -6.36
C ARG A 174 -19.58 -14.51 -6.39
N TRP A 175 -20.02 -13.69 -5.43
CA TRP A 175 -19.55 -12.32 -5.26
C TRP A 175 -18.08 -12.28 -4.83
N ALA A 176 -17.68 -13.19 -3.94
CA ALA A 176 -16.29 -13.31 -3.53
C ALA A 176 -15.38 -13.60 -4.73
N SER A 177 -15.68 -14.61 -5.54
CA SER A 177 -14.90 -14.93 -6.75
C SER A 177 -14.89 -13.78 -7.75
N GLY A 178 -16.03 -13.10 -7.96
CA GLY A 178 -16.10 -11.93 -8.84
C GLY A 178 -15.21 -10.78 -8.38
N LEU A 179 -15.18 -10.48 -7.08
CA LEU A 179 -14.34 -9.43 -6.50
C LEU A 179 -12.85 -9.81 -6.50
N ALA A 180 -12.51 -11.08 -6.26
CA ALA A 180 -11.14 -11.56 -6.38
C ALA A 180 -10.63 -11.50 -7.82
N LEU A 181 -11.46 -11.85 -8.79
CA LEU A 181 -11.15 -11.71 -10.22
C LEU A 181 -11.00 -10.24 -10.60
N LEU A 182 -11.90 -9.36 -10.14
CA LEU A 182 -11.79 -7.93 -10.38
C LEU A 182 -10.49 -7.36 -9.78
N ALA A 183 -10.11 -7.76 -8.56
CA ALA A 183 -8.83 -7.36 -7.97
C ALA A 183 -7.64 -7.78 -8.84
N PHE A 184 -7.67 -8.98 -9.41
CA PHE A 184 -6.63 -9.48 -10.32
C PHE A 184 -6.59 -8.71 -11.64
N LEU A 185 -7.75 -8.46 -12.25
CA LEU A 185 -7.84 -7.68 -13.48
C LEU A 185 -7.39 -6.24 -13.27
N LEU A 186 -7.68 -5.63 -12.12
CA LEU A 186 -7.21 -4.27 -11.79
C LEU A 186 -5.69 -4.24 -11.55
N HIS A 187 -5.15 -5.20 -10.79
CA HIS A 187 -3.72 -5.25 -10.51
C HIS A 187 -3.22 -6.70 -10.38
N PRO A 188 -2.71 -7.32 -11.47
CA PRO A 188 -2.41 -8.76 -11.51
C PRO A 188 -1.48 -9.24 -10.38
N LEU A 189 -0.39 -8.51 -10.10
CA LEU A 189 0.57 -8.87 -9.05
C LEU A 189 0.01 -8.85 -7.62
N LEU A 190 -1.12 -8.17 -7.38
CA LEU A 190 -1.74 -8.07 -6.06
C LEU A 190 -3.00 -8.93 -5.98
N GLY A 191 -3.86 -8.86 -6.99
CA GLY A 191 -5.13 -9.60 -7.01
C GLY A 191 -4.98 -11.10 -7.21
N ILE A 192 -3.81 -11.58 -7.65
CA ILE A 192 -3.54 -13.03 -7.73
C ILE A 192 -3.62 -13.70 -6.36
N TRP A 193 -3.27 -12.99 -5.27
CA TRP A 193 -3.21 -13.59 -3.93
C TRP A 193 -4.58 -13.95 -3.34
N PRO A 194 -5.62 -13.10 -3.40
CA PRO A 194 -6.99 -13.49 -3.08
C PRO A 194 -7.49 -14.67 -3.94
N LEU A 195 -7.18 -14.68 -5.26
CA LEU A 195 -7.54 -15.81 -6.14
C LEU A 195 -6.87 -17.11 -5.72
N MET A 196 -5.57 -17.08 -5.44
CA MET A 196 -4.81 -18.25 -4.97
C MET A 196 -5.31 -18.72 -3.60
N LEU A 197 -5.66 -17.80 -2.70
CA LEU A 197 -6.25 -18.14 -1.41
C LEU A 197 -7.58 -18.90 -1.61
N PHE A 198 -8.40 -18.51 -2.58
CA PHE A 198 -9.66 -19.19 -2.86
C PHE A 198 -9.46 -20.52 -3.57
N ALA A 199 -8.53 -20.58 -4.52
CA ALA A 199 -8.11 -21.83 -5.15
C ALA A 199 -7.62 -22.85 -4.11
N SER A 200 -6.87 -22.39 -3.09
CA SER A 200 -6.43 -23.22 -1.96
C SER A 200 -7.59 -23.74 -1.09
N GLY A 201 -8.77 -23.13 -1.20
CA GLY A 201 -10.03 -23.59 -0.60
C GLY A 201 -10.46 -24.98 -1.08
N TYR A 202 -10.13 -25.32 -2.32
CA TYR A 202 -10.46 -26.59 -2.98
C TYR A 202 -9.42 -27.69 -2.72
N LEU A 203 -8.30 -27.34 -2.08
CA LEU A 203 -7.22 -28.27 -1.79
C LEU A 203 -7.26 -28.72 -0.32
N PRO A 204 -6.92 -30.00 -0.04
CA PRO A 204 -6.77 -30.46 1.33
C PRO A 204 -5.54 -29.80 1.98
N LEU A 205 -5.68 -29.34 3.23
CA LEU A 205 -4.63 -28.59 3.94
C LEU A 205 -3.26 -29.32 3.98
N ARG A 206 -3.25 -30.66 3.99
CA ARG A 206 -2.03 -31.48 4.00
C ARG A 206 -1.15 -31.32 2.74
N LEU A 207 -1.73 -30.88 1.61
CA LEU A 207 -0.99 -30.67 0.36
C LEU A 207 -0.39 -29.26 0.26
N LEU A 208 -0.96 -28.29 0.96
CA LEU A 208 -0.53 -26.89 0.88
C LEU A 208 0.94 -26.64 1.25
N PRO A 209 1.55 -27.25 2.29
CA PRO A 209 2.98 -27.02 2.56
C PRO A 209 3.87 -27.46 1.39
N TRP A 210 3.53 -28.58 0.74
CA TRP A 210 4.29 -29.09 -0.41
C TRP A 210 4.14 -28.16 -1.62
N LEU A 211 2.90 -27.76 -1.93
CA LEU A 211 2.62 -26.85 -3.05
C LEU A 211 3.20 -25.44 -2.82
N ALA A 212 3.28 -24.99 -1.57
CA ALA A 212 3.88 -23.72 -1.20
C ALA A 212 5.42 -23.70 -1.38
N LEU A 213 6.09 -24.82 -1.12
CA LEU A 213 7.55 -24.93 -1.22
C LEU A 213 8.05 -25.33 -2.61
N LEU A 214 7.22 -26.02 -3.40
CA LEU A 214 7.59 -26.52 -4.73
C LEU A 214 8.16 -25.41 -5.66
N PRO A 215 7.58 -24.20 -5.76
CA PRO A 215 8.12 -23.15 -6.63
C PRO A 215 9.50 -22.66 -6.19
N ALA A 216 9.74 -22.57 -4.87
CA ALA A 216 11.04 -22.16 -4.33
C ALA A 216 12.11 -23.23 -4.60
N LEU A 217 11.76 -24.52 -4.43
CA LEU A 217 12.63 -25.64 -4.77
C LEU A 217 12.92 -25.67 -6.29
N ALA A 218 11.92 -25.48 -7.13
CA ALA A 218 12.08 -25.42 -8.58
C ALA A 218 13.02 -24.26 -8.98
N THR A 219 12.85 -23.09 -8.37
CA THR A 219 13.74 -21.93 -8.56
C THR A 219 15.18 -22.26 -8.17
N ALA A 220 15.38 -22.93 -7.03
CA ALA A 220 16.71 -23.34 -6.58
C ALA A 220 17.35 -24.37 -7.53
N ILE A 221 16.59 -25.34 -8.04
CA ILE A 221 17.09 -26.34 -9.00
C ILE A 221 17.45 -25.67 -10.33
N VAL A 222 16.55 -24.85 -10.89
CA VAL A 222 16.80 -24.14 -12.17
C VAL A 222 17.99 -23.19 -12.03
N GLY A 223 18.09 -22.47 -10.91
CA GLY A 223 19.21 -21.58 -10.62
C GLY A 223 20.54 -22.32 -10.41
N ALA A 224 20.54 -23.43 -9.66
CA ALA A 224 21.75 -24.21 -9.36
C ALA A 224 22.24 -25.04 -10.55
N CYS A 225 21.33 -25.52 -11.42
CA CYS A 225 21.69 -26.10 -12.70
C CYS A 225 22.28 -25.06 -13.67
N GLY A 226 22.39 -23.79 -13.25
CA GLY A 226 23.12 -22.75 -13.93
C GLY A 226 22.50 -22.49 -15.29
N ALA A 227 21.20 -22.14 -15.31
CA ALA A 227 20.46 -21.59 -16.45
C ALA A 227 21.19 -21.88 -17.76
N PHE A 228 21.18 -23.15 -18.19
CA PHE A 228 21.93 -23.64 -19.34
C PHE A 228 22.10 -22.52 -20.36
N ASP A 229 23.33 -22.09 -20.67
CA ASP A 229 23.58 -20.96 -21.59
C ASP A 229 22.83 -21.10 -22.94
N GLY A 230 22.30 -22.29 -23.26
CA GLY A 230 21.43 -22.58 -24.40
C GLY A 230 19.90 -22.51 -24.18
N ILE A 231 19.34 -22.41 -22.96
CA ILE A 231 17.89 -22.28 -22.75
C ILE A 231 17.50 -20.81 -22.92
N ALA A 232 17.22 -20.45 -24.17
CA ALA A 232 16.75 -19.12 -24.55
C ALA A 232 15.28 -18.84 -24.17
N VAL A 233 14.74 -19.47 -23.12
CA VAL A 233 13.36 -19.24 -22.68
C VAL A 233 13.30 -18.00 -21.80
N SER A 234 12.66 -16.95 -22.31
CA SER A 234 12.40 -15.71 -21.58
C SER A 234 11.75 -16.01 -20.22
N GLY A 235 12.22 -15.37 -19.14
CA GLY A 235 11.70 -15.56 -17.78
C GLY A 235 12.42 -16.65 -16.96
N LEU A 236 13.09 -17.62 -17.59
CA LEU A 236 13.90 -18.63 -16.87
C LEU A 236 15.40 -18.29 -16.85
N ARG A 237 15.78 -17.15 -17.41
CA ARG A 237 17.14 -16.63 -17.36
C ARG A 237 17.41 -15.99 -16.00
N LEU A 238 18.67 -15.99 -15.60
CA LEU A 238 19.14 -15.23 -14.44
C LEU A 238 19.42 -13.78 -14.87
N PHE A 239 19.08 -12.81 -14.01
CA PHE A 239 19.60 -11.47 -14.16
C PHE A 239 21.11 -11.45 -13.92
N ASP A 240 21.82 -10.65 -14.70
CA ASP A 240 23.27 -10.55 -14.73
C ASP A 240 23.75 -9.10 -14.96
N GLY A 241 25.05 -8.85 -14.79
CA GLY A 241 25.69 -7.58 -15.12
C GLY A 241 25.08 -6.34 -14.44
N ALA A 242 25.04 -5.23 -15.18
CA ALA A 242 24.59 -3.93 -14.66
C ALA A 242 23.10 -3.89 -14.29
N ILE A 243 22.25 -4.70 -14.95
CA ILE A 243 20.83 -4.77 -14.58
C ILE A 243 20.65 -5.48 -13.24
N LEU A 244 21.41 -6.53 -12.94
CA LEU A 244 21.37 -7.17 -11.63
C LEU A 244 21.82 -6.21 -10.53
N GLU A 245 22.89 -5.44 -10.75
CA GLU A 245 23.35 -4.42 -9.80
C GLU A 245 22.28 -3.37 -9.55
N PHE A 246 21.60 -2.89 -10.60
CA PHE A 246 20.48 -1.98 -10.46
C PHE A 246 19.36 -2.59 -9.62
N ILE A 247 18.98 -3.85 -9.87
CA ILE A 247 17.90 -4.51 -9.13
C ILE A 247 18.29 -4.73 -7.65
N HIS A 248 19.54 -5.11 -7.36
CA HIS A 248 20.05 -5.23 -5.99
C HIS A 248 20.01 -3.89 -5.25
N ASN A 249 20.20 -2.79 -5.97
CA ASN A 249 20.16 -1.45 -5.40
C ASN A 249 18.76 -0.84 -5.34
N ALA A 250 17.77 -1.41 -6.03
CA ALA A 250 16.38 -0.95 -5.96
C ALA A 250 15.74 -1.27 -4.58
N PRO A 251 15.03 -0.31 -3.94
CA PRO A 251 14.49 -0.49 -2.59
C PRO A 251 13.28 -1.45 -2.52
N ASP A 252 12.67 -1.77 -3.65
CA ASP A 252 11.31 -2.32 -3.74
C ASP A 252 11.17 -3.53 -4.66
N ILE A 253 12.27 -4.04 -5.26
CA ILE A 253 12.21 -5.19 -6.17
C ILE A 253 12.42 -6.52 -5.45
N MET A 254 13.53 -6.66 -4.73
CA MET A 254 13.92 -7.89 -4.03
C MET A 254 14.42 -7.60 -2.62
N PHE A 255 14.50 -8.62 -1.77
CA PHE A 255 15.08 -8.45 -0.43
C PHE A 255 16.59 -8.17 -0.50
N LYS A 256 17.05 -7.17 0.27
CA LYS A 256 18.46 -6.83 0.41
C LYS A 256 19.06 -7.52 1.63
N PRO A 257 20.18 -8.24 1.49
CA PRO A 257 20.95 -8.70 2.64
C PRO A 257 21.34 -7.52 3.54
N GLY A 258 21.18 -7.65 4.86
CA GLY A 258 21.56 -6.63 5.85
C GLY A 258 20.65 -5.39 5.96
N ALA A 259 19.85 -5.09 4.94
CA ALA A 259 18.95 -3.93 4.91
C ALA A 259 17.46 -4.29 4.68
N SER A 260 17.13 -5.59 4.66
CA SER A 260 15.76 -6.05 4.45
C SER A 260 14.89 -5.89 5.68
N ARG A 261 13.61 -5.62 5.44
CA ARG A 261 12.52 -5.62 6.43
C ARG A 261 11.92 -7.01 6.58
N LEU A 262 12.71 -8.07 6.40
CA LEU A 262 12.24 -9.46 6.40
C LEU A 262 11.38 -9.79 7.64
N SER A 263 11.73 -9.23 8.80
CA SER A 263 10.95 -9.37 10.02
C SER A 263 9.49 -8.91 9.89
N ASN A 264 9.21 -7.86 9.10
CA ASN A 264 7.87 -7.36 8.84
C ASN A 264 7.04 -8.32 7.97
N HIS A 265 7.71 -9.21 7.22
CA HIS A 265 7.06 -10.25 6.43
C HIS A 265 6.88 -11.55 7.24
N VAL A 266 7.78 -11.83 8.17
CA VAL A 266 7.71 -13.01 9.04
C VAL A 266 6.67 -12.83 10.15
N LEU A 267 6.55 -11.64 10.75
CA LEU A 267 5.62 -11.38 11.85
C LEU A 267 4.16 -11.72 11.50
N PRO A 268 3.59 -11.31 10.35
CA PRO A 268 2.26 -11.73 9.94
C PRO A 268 2.06 -13.24 9.90
N LEU A 269 3.07 -14.01 9.45
CA LEU A 269 2.99 -15.47 9.40
C LEU A 269 2.88 -16.08 10.79
N VAL A 270 3.64 -15.53 11.76
CA VAL A 270 3.57 -15.96 13.16
C VAL A 270 2.20 -15.66 13.78
N LEU A 271 1.64 -14.48 13.50
CA LEU A 271 0.31 -14.08 13.97
C LEU A 271 -0.81 -14.92 13.33
N LEU A 272 -0.67 -15.32 12.07
CA LEU A 272 -1.60 -16.24 11.42
C LEU A 272 -1.57 -17.63 12.07
N LEU A 273 -0.39 -18.16 12.40
CA LEU A 273 -0.26 -19.41 13.15
C LEU A 273 -0.88 -19.31 14.55
N LEU A 274 -0.65 -18.18 15.24
CA LEU A 274 -1.28 -17.90 16.53
C LEU A 274 -2.81 -17.89 16.40
N GLY A 275 -3.34 -17.22 15.37
CA GLY A 275 -4.76 -17.23 15.02
C GLY A 275 -5.31 -18.63 14.78
N ALA A 276 -4.62 -19.43 13.96
CA ALA A 276 -5.00 -20.82 13.69
C ALA A 276 -5.07 -21.67 14.97
N ARG A 277 -4.18 -21.40 15.93
CA ARG A 277 -4.03 -22.17 17.16
C ARG A 277 -5.00 -21.75 18.26
N ALA A 278 -5.18 -20.46 18.46
CA ALA A 278 -5.85 -19.87 19.62
C ALA A 278 -7.06 -18.97 19.29
N GLY A 279 -7.31 -18.69 18.01
CA GLY A 279 -8.47 -17.95 17.54
C GLY A 279 -9.72 -18.81 17.38
N THR A 280 -10.70 -18.28 16.65
CA THR A 280 -11.97 -18.95 16.39
C THR A 280 -11.78 -20.19 15.51
N VAL A 281 -12.32 -21.33 15.95
CA VAL A 281 -12.13 -22.63 15.27
C VAL A 281 -12.56 -22.61 13.80
N ALA A 282 -13.66 -21.92 13.48
CA ALA A 282 -14.18 -21.80 12.11
C ALA A 282 -13.21 -21.06 11.16
N LEU A 283 -12.32 -20.20 11.68
CA LEU A 283 -11.37 -19.41 10.91
C LEU A 283 -10.00 -20.09 10.75
N ARG A 284 -9.73 -21.15 11.52
CA ARG A 284 -8.47 -21.89 11.46
C ARG A 284 -8.04 -22.28 10.04
N PRO A 285 -8.90 -22.86 9.17
CA PRO A 285 -8.48 -23.22 7.82
C PRO A 285 -8.04 -22.01 6.98
N TRP A 286 -8.65 -20.85 7.19
CA TRP A 286 -8.30 -19.60 6.50
C TRP A 286 -6.91 -19.11 6.92
N TYR A 287 -6.66 -19.06 8.22
CA TYR A 287 -5.36 -18.65 8.75
C TYR A 287 -4.23 -19.58 8.28
N LEU A 288 -4.46 -20.91 8.29
CA LEU A 288 -3.46 -21.88 7.81
C LEU A 288 -3.20 -21.77 6.30
N ARG A 289 -4.25 -21.61 5.48
CA ARG A 289 -4.09 -21.43 4.03
C ARG A 289 -3.25 -20.20 3.71
N LEU A 290 -3.56 -19.08 4.36
CA LEU A 290 -2.83 -17.84 4.16
C LEU A 290 -1.40 -17.91 4.71
N PHE A 291 -1.18 -18.64 5.82
CA PHE A 291 0.16 -18.92 6.33
C PHE A 291 1.01 -19.69 5.30
N TYR A 292 0.47 -20.76 4.70
CA TYR A 292 1.21 -21.52 3.69
C TYR A 292 1.44 -20.72 2.41
N LEU A 293 0.43 -19.99 1.93
CA LEU A 293 0.57 -19.13 0.76
C LEU A 293 1.61 -18.02 0.99
N GLY A 294 1.51 -17.34 2.13
CA GLY A 294 2.43 -16.27 2.54
C GLY A 294 3.86 -16.79 2.74
N GLY A 295 4.02 -17.90 3.45
CA GLY A 295 5.32 -18.53 3.71
C GLY A 295 5.97 -19.07 2.43
N GLY A 296 5.20 -19.70 1.54
CA GLY A 296 5.70 -20.19 0.24
C GLY A 296 6.16 -19.06 -0.67
N ALA A 297 5.36 -18.00 -0.79
CA ALA A 297 5.71 -16.84 -1.60
C ALA A 297 6.89 -16.03 -0.99
N LEU A 298 7.00 -15.96 0.34
CA LEU A 298 8.17 -15.38 1.00
C LEU A 298 9.44 -16.23 0.77
N ALA A 299 9.33 -17.56 0.85
CA ALA A 299 10.43 -18.45 0.53
C ALA A 299 10.88 -18.29 -0.94
N LEU A 300 9.93 -18.19 -1.86
CA LEU A 300 10.21 -17.93 -3.28
C LEU A 300 10.88 -16.57 -3.50
N ALA A 301 10.42 -15.51 -2.81
CA ALA A 301 11.04 -14.18 -2.86
C ALA A 301 12.45 -14.17 -2.24
N TRP A 302 12.70 -14.99 -1.23
CA TRP A 302 14.03 -15.13 -0.64
C TRP A 302 14.98 -15.88 -1.58
N MET A 303 14.49 -16.92 -2.28
CA MET A 303 15.28 -17.63 -3.28
C MET A 303 15.73 -16.71 -4.42
N SER A 304 14.95 -15.69 -4.77
CA SER A 304 15.36 -14.74 -5.82
C SER A 304 16.56 -13.85 -5.44
N VAL A 305 16.94 -13.80 -4.16
CA VAL A 305 18.16 -13.12 -3.71
C VAL A 305 19.41 -13.93 -4.09
N VAL A 306 19.31 -15.26 -4.06
CA VAL A 306 20.40 -16.18 -4.40
C VAL A 306 20.39 -16.53 -5.89
N PHE A 307 19.21 -16.79 -6.43
CA PHE A 307 18.98 -17.15 -7.82
C PHE A 307 18.01 -16.14 -8.44
N PRO A 308 18.49 -15.00 -8.97
CA PRO A 308 17.64 -13.91 -9.48
C PRO A 308 17.02 -14.27 -10.84
N LEU A 309 16.20 -15.33 -10.87
CA LEU A 309 15.44 -15.73 -12.04
C LEU A 309 14.46 -14.63 -12.43
N GLU A 310 14.46 -14.27 -13.71
CA GLU A 310 13.67 -13.18 -14.29
C GLU A 310 12.20 -13.26 -13.84
N ILE A 311 11.54 -14.40 -14.03
CA ILE A 311 10.12 -14.58 -13.69
C ILE A 311 9.83 -14.39 -12.20
N VAL A 312 10.76 -14.77 -11.31
CA VAL A 312 10.56 -14.67 -9.86
C VAL A 312 10.75 -13.22 -9.40
N VAL A 313 11.83 -12.58 -9.86
CA VAL A 313 12.13 -11.18 -9.56
C VAL A 313 11.02 -10.27 -10.12
N GLN A 314 10.57 -10.51 -11.36
CA GLN A 314 9.49 -9.79 -12.02
C GLN A 314 8.12 -10.05 -11.36
N GLY A 315 7.88 -11.28 -10.90
CA GLY A 315 6.64 -11.68 -10.22
C GLY A 315 6.51 -11.13 -8.79
N GLN A 316 7.60 -10.66 -8.18
CA GLN A 316 7.63 -10.02 -6.85
C GLN A 316 6.78 -10.74 -5.79
N PRO A 317 7.02 -12.04 -5.51
CA PRO A 317 6.11 -12.86 -4.70
C PRO A 317 5.96 -12.38 -3.25
N TRP A 318 6.90 -11.59 -2.73
CA TRP A 318 6.78 -10.91 -1.43
C TRP A 318 5.53 -10.02 -1.33
N ARG A 319 4.95 -9.60 -2.46
CA ARG A 319 3.71 -8.81 -2.51
C ARG A 319 2.54 -9.49 -1.81
N VAL A 320 2.51 -10.82 -1.65
CA VAL A 320 1.50 -11.53 -0.82
C VAL A 320 1.31 -10.90 0.57
N THR A 321 2.32 -10.20 1.06
CA THR A 321 2.34 -9.53 2.36
C THR A 321 1.25 -8.47 2.50
N TRP A 322 0.83 -7.83 1.39
CA TRP A 322 -0.30 -6.91 1.43
C TRP A 322 -1.56 -7.57 2.01
N LEU A 323 -1.71 -8.89 1.77
CA LEU A 323 -2.85 -9.68 2.20
C LEU A 323 -2.63 -10.31 3.58
N THR A 324 -1.43 -10.83 3.85
CA THR A 324 -1.13 -11.49 5.13
C THR A 324 -1.14 -10.51 6.29
N LEU A 325 -0.64 -9.29 6.09
CA LEU A 325 -0.48 -8.28 7.13
C LEU A 325 -1.82 -7.81 7.77
N PRO A 326 -2.84 -7.36 7.01
CA PRO A 326 -4.13 -6.98 7.59
C PRO A 326 -4.87 -8.17 8.24
N ILE A 327 -4.79 -9.35 7.62
CA ILE A 327 -5.47 -10.55 8.14
C ILE A 327 -4.79 -11.06 9.42
N ALA A 328 -3.46 -10.96 9.51
CA ALA A 328 -2.70 -11.26 10.71
C ALA A 328 -3.09 -10.34 11.89
N GLY A 329 -3.29 -9.04 11.62
CA GLY A 329 -3.79 -8.10 12.62
C GLY A 329 -5.17 -8.50 13.16
N VAL A 330 -6.07 -8.92 12.28
CA VAL A 330 -7.39 -9.44 12.68
C VAL A 330 -7.30 -10.80 13.37
N ALA A 331 -6.39 -11.68 12.97
CA ALA A 331 -6.14 -12.96 13.62
C ALA A 331 -5.70 -12.76 15.08
N LEU A 332 -4.86 -11.76 15.35
CA LEU A 332 -4.52 -11.36 16.70
C LEU A 332 -5.76 -10.91 17.47
N LEU A 333 -6.58 -10.00 16.91
CA LEU A 333 -7.83 -9.55 17.55
C LEU A 333 -8.84 -10.69 17.80
N ASP A 334 -8.88 -11.70 16.93
CA ASP A 334 -9.72 -12.89 17.07
C ASP A 334 -9.26 -13.78 18.23
N VAL A 335 -7.95 -14.02 18.36
CA VAL A 335 -7.36 -14.71 19.52
C VAL A 335 -7.72 -13.99 20.81
N LEU A 336 -7.54 -12.68 20.83
CA LEU A 336 -7.82 -11.83 21.97
C LEU A 336 -9.31 -11.85 22.35
N GLN A 337 -10.20 -11.79 21.36
CA GLN A 337 -11.64 -11.92 21.57
C GLN A 337 -12.02 -13.31 22.11
N THR A 338 -11.37 -14.37 21.62
CA THR A 338 -11.58 -15.75 22.08
C THR A 338 -11.15 -15.92 23.54
N LEU A 339 -9.96 -15.42 23.89
CA LEU A 339 -9.47 -15.42 25.27
C LEU A 339 -10.37 -14.59 26.20
N HIS A 340 -10.88 -13.44 25.74
CA HIS A 340 -11.79 -12.61 26.51
C HIS A 340 -13.10 -13.35 26.84
N ARG A 341 -13.67 -14.09 25.88
CA ARG A 341 -14.88 -14.89 26.09
C ARG A 341 -14.66 -16.08 27.03
N ALA A 342 -13.46 -16.65 27.03
CA ALA A 342 -13.10 -17.79 27.87
C ALA A 342 -12.73 -17.39 29.31
N SER A 343 -12.32 -16.14 29.55
CA SER A 343 -11.89 -15.67 30.87
C SER A 343 -13.10 -15.36 31.79
N PRO A 344 -13.10 -15.84 33.05
CA PRO A 344 -14.08 -15.42 34.05
C PRO A 344 -13.94 -13.92 34.37
N GLU A 345 -12.72 -13.36 34.24
CA GLU A 345 -12.45 -11.93 34.40
C GLU A 345 -12.44 -11.22 33.04
N ARG A 346 -13.63 -10.79 32.63
CA ARG A 346 -13.91 -10.15 31.33
C ARG A 346 -13.04 -8.90 31.05
N LEU A 347 -12.39 -8.28 32.03
CA LEU A 347 -11.65 -7.02 31.81
C LEU A 347 -10.13 -7.18 31.62
N ALA A 348 -9.52 -8.32 31.95
CA ALA A 348 -8.05 -8.44 31.94
C ALA A 348 -7.46 -8.65 30.53
N VAL A 349 -8.16 -9.41 29.68
CA VAL A 349 -7.69 -9.74 28.33
C VAL A 349 -7.59 -8.50 27.44
N PRO A 350 -8.60 -7.58 27.36
CA PRO A 350 -8.50 -6.33 26.58
C PRO A 350 -7.30 -5.44 26.93
N TRP A 351 -6.81 -5.48 28.17
CA TRP A 351 -5.61 -4.74 28.59
C TRP A 351 -4.32 -5.40 28.11
N LEU A 352 -4.25 -6.73 28.16
CA LEU A 352 -3.16 -7.48 27.56
C LEU A 352 -3.10 -7.25 26.03
N CYS A 353 -4.27 -7.12 25.40
CA CYS A 353 -4.42 -6.74 23.99
C CYS A 353 -3.87 -5.35 23.72
N ALA A 354 -4.31 -4.36 24.50
CA ALA A 354 -3.89 -2.98 24.38
C ALA A 354 -2.36 -2.86 24.56
N VAL A 355 -1.78 -3.57 25.52
CA VAL A 355 -0.33 -3.61 25.73
C VAL A 355 0.40 -4.35 24.59
N LEU A 356 -0.07 -5.50 24.13
CA LEU A 356 0.55 -6.21 23.00
C LEU A 356 0.48 -5.40 21.70
N LEU A 357 -0.66 -4.76 21.46
CA LEU A 357 -0.85 -3.90 20.29
C LEU A 357 -0.01 -2.62 20.41
N ALA A 358 0.04 -2.01 21.61
CA ALA A 358 0.90 -0.87 21.90
C ALA A 358 2.37 -1.24 21.69
N LEU A 359 2.81 -2.39 22.18
CA LEU A 359 4.18 -2.88 21.98
C LEU A 359 4.48 -3.09 20.51
N VAL A 360 3.57 -3.72 19.74
CA VAL A 360 3.70 -3.87 18.28
C VAL A 360 3.79 -2.51 17.57
N THR A 361 3.07 -1.48 18.02
CA THR A 361 3.15 -0.11 17.47
C THR A 361 4.37 0.70 17.94
N LEU A 362 4.85 0.47 19.17
CA LEU A 362 6.05 1.11 19.74
C LEU A 362 7.35 0.52 19.16
N GLY A 363 7.24 -0.62 18.50
CA GLY A 363 8.35 -1.45 18.04
C GLY A 363 9.07 -1.01 16.79
N THR A 364 8.60 0.04 16.16
CA THR A 364 9.19 0.61 14.95
C THR A 364 10.60 1.21 15.20
N GLY A 365 11.03 1.32 16.47
CA GLY A 365 12.38 1.76 16.87
C GLY A 365 13.27 0.71 17.58
N VAL A 366 12.84 -0.56 17.69
CA VAL A 366 13.63 -1.63 18.35
C VAL A 366 14.14 -2.64 17.30
N THR A 367 15.27 -3.30 17.58
CA THR A 367 15.98 -4.21 16.67
C THR A 367 15.02 -5.08 15.82
N PRO A 368 15.17 -5.11 14.48
CA PRO A 368 14.17 -5.68 13.57
C PRO A 368 13.75 -7.12 13.90
N TRP A 369 14.62 -7.90 14.55
CA TRP A 369 14.39 -9.30 14.92
C TRP A 369 13.65 -9.52 16.24
N LEU A 370 13.49 -8.48 17.09
CA LEU A 370 12.78 -8.61 18.35
C LEU A 370 11.31 -9.02 18.15
N TRP A 371 10.65 -8.53 17.09
CA TRP A 371 9.24 -8.81 16.84
C TRP A 371 8.95 -10.24 16.39
N PRO A 372 9.67 -10.80 15.40
CA PRO A 372 9.57 -12.23 15.12
C PRO A 372 9.90 -13.07 16.34
N ALA A 373 10.91 -12.71 17.14
CA ALA A 373 11.26 -13.45 18.35
C ALA A 373 10.12 -13.42 19.39
N LEU A 374 9.56 -12.24 19.68
CA LEU A 374 8.39 -12.10 20.57
C LEU A 374 7.17 -12.83 20.03
N GLY A 375 6.96 -12.81 18.72
CA GLY A 375 5.92 -13.58 18.05
C GLY A 375 6.12 -15.08 18.25
N VAL A 376 7.32 -15.59 18.05
CA VAL A 376 7.68 -17.01 18.25
C VAL A 376 7.53 -17.39 19.71
N ILE A 377 7.94 -16.53 20.64
CA ILE A 377 7.70 -16.73 22.07
C ILE A 377 6.20 -16.79 22.34
N THR A 378 5.40 -15.87 21.77
CA THR A 378 3.94 -15.86 21.95
C THR A 378 3.30 -17.13 21.37
N LEU A 379 3.78 -17.60 20.23
CA LEU A 379 3.35 -18.87 19.63
C LEU A 379 3.74 -20.06 20.50
N ALA A 380 4.96 -20.09 21.04
CA ALA A 380 5.41 -21.13 21.98
C ALA A 380 4.57 -21.11 23.25
N LEU A 381 4.28 -19.93 23.80
CA LEU A 381 3.39 -19.76 24.94
C LEU A 381 1.98 -20.27 24.61
N SER A 382 1.49 -20.16 23.36
CA SER A 382 0.16 -20.66 22.93
C SER A 382 -0.04 -22.17 23.14
N PHE A 383 1.03 -22.93 23.34
CA PHE A 383 0.98 -24.35 23.70
C PHE A 383 0.74 -24.59 25.19
N LEU A 384 0.86 -23.56 26.03
CA LEU A 384 0.56 -23.65 27.45
C LEU A 384 -0.94 -23.88 27.68
N PRO A 385 -1.31 -24.62 28.73
CA PRO A 385 -2.72 -24.90 29.03
C PRO A 385 -3.48 -23.63 29.43
N ALA A 386 -4.77 -23.57 29.12
CA ALA A 386 -5.64 -22.39 29.35
C ALA A 386 -5.55 -21.82 30.77
N ARG A 387 -5.32 -22.67 31.77
CA ARG A 387 -5.08 -22.26 33.17
C ARG A 387 -3.96 -21.23 33.32
N PHE A 388 -2.88 -21.35 32.55
CA PHE A 388 -1.76 -20.41 32.58
C PHE A 388 -2.22 -19.00 32.19
N TYR A 389 -2.98 -18.90 31.10
CA TYR A 389 -3.54 -17.64 30.62
C TYR A 389 -4.50 -17.00 31.60
N ILE A 390 -5.34 -17.81 32.25
CA ILE A 390 -6.26 -17.33 33.29
C ILE A 390 -5.46 -16.76 34.47
N THR A 391 -4.42 -17.45 34.94
CA THR A 391 -3.56 -16.98 36.03
C THR A 391 -2.84 -15.67 35.68
N VAL A 392 -2.28 -15.58 34.46
CA VAL A 392 -1.63 -14.35 33.98
C VAL A 392 -2.64 -13.21 33.89
N ALA A 393 -3.83 -13.47 33.33
CA ALA A 393 -4.90 -12.49 33.22
C ALA A 393 -5.34 -11.96 34.60
N GLN A 394 -5.51 -12.84 35.60
CA GLN A 394 -5.81 -12.45 36.97
C GLN A 394 -4.69 -11.61 37.60
N GLY A 395 -3.43 -11.96 37.33
CA GLY A 395 -2.27 -11.16 37.73
C GLY A 395 -2.37 -9.75 37.16
N VAL A 396 -2.49 -9.63 35.84
CA VAL A 396 -2.59 -8.35 35.12
C VAL A 396 -3.81 -7.54 35.54
N HIS A 397 -4.92 -8.19 35.88
CA HIS A 397 -6.13 -7.52 36.39
C HIS A 397 -5.84 -6.69 37.64
N ARG A 398 -5.00 -7.18 38.54
CA ARG A 398 -4.60 -6.44 39.76
C ARG A 398 -3.87 -5.14 39.40
N TRP A 399 -3.12 -5.15 38.30
CA TRP A 399 -2.36 -4.01 37.79
C TRP A 399 -3.19 -3.10 36.88
N ARG A 400 -4.45 -3.40 36.57
CA ARG A 400 -5.23 -2.65 35.56
C ARG A 400 -5.29 -1.15 35.82
N ARG A 401 -5.36 -0.73 37.09
CA ARG A 401 -5.40 0.69 37.47
C ARG A 401 -4.04 1.34 37.22
N GLY A 402 -2.96 0.66 37.56
CA GLY A 402 -1.59 1.09 37.27
C GLY A 402 -1.30 1.13 35.77
N ALA A 403 -1.78 0.14 35.01
CA ALA A 403 -1.64 0.10 33.56
C ALA A 403 -2.42 1.22 32.87
N LEU A 404 -3.67 1.49 33.28
CA LEU A 404 -4.46 2.62 32.77
C LEU A 404 -3.80 3.96 33.13
N ALA A 405 -3.36 4.13 34.37
CA ALA A 405 -2.64 5.33 34.78
C ALA A 405 -1.35 5.51 33.97
N CYS A 406 -0.57 4.46 33.78
CA CYS A 406 0.63 4.46 32.94
C CYS A 406 0.31 4.82 31.49
N ALA A 407 -0.74 4.24 30.90
CA ALA A 407 -1.17 4.56 29.54
C ALA A 407 -1.60 6.03 29.40
N ILE A 408 -2.35 6.57 30.36
CA ILE A 408 -2.72 7.99 30.38
C ILE A 408 -1.48 8.87 30.53
N ILE A 409 -0.56 8.52 31.44
CA ILE A 409 0.69 9.27 31.65
C ILE A 409 1.53 9.26 30.37
N LEU A 410 1.74 8.09 29.76
CA LEU A 410 2.45 7.96 28.49
C LEU A 410 1.79 8.81 27.39
N TRP A 411 0.46 8.85 27.34
CA TRP A 411 -0.27 9.67 26.37
C TRP A 411 -0.11 11.18 26.65
N VAL A 412 -0.18 11.61 27.90
CA VAL A 412 0.04 13.02 28.29
C VAL A 412 1.48 13.45 27.99
N VAL A 413 2.47 12.59 28.29
CA VAL A 413 3.89 12.83 27.98
C VAL A 413 4.13 12.87 26.46
N ALA A 414 3.30 12.18 25.70
CA ALA A 414 3.33 12.18 24.24
C ALA A 414 2.76 13.47 23.62
N LEU A 415 1.78 14.14 24.27
CA LEU A 415 1.12 15.34 23.71
C LEU A 415 2.06 16.45 23.17
N PRO A 416 3.17 16.81 23.85
CA PRO A 416 4.10 17.80 23.31
C PRO A 416 4.75 17.37 22.00
N GLY A 417 5.08 16.08 21.85
CA GLY A 417 5.55 15.55 20.57
C GLY A 417 4.50 15.72 19.48
N LEU A 418 3.21 15.58 19.83
CA LEU A 418 2.10 15.60 18.86
C LEU A 418 1.92 17.01 18.38
N TRP A 419 2.00 17.94 19.32
CA TRP A 419 2.04 19.35 19.03
C TRP A 419 3.21 19.71 18.11
N THR A 420 4.43 19.29 18.44
CA THR A 420 5.63 19.55 17.61
C THR A 420 5.50 18.95 16.21
N GLU A 421 4.96 17.75 16.07
CA GLU A 421 4.71 17.15 14.76
C GLU A 421 3.62 17.90 14.00
N LEU A 422 2.54 18.30 14.68
CA LEU A 422 1.52 19.15 14.09
C LEU A 422 2.09 20.51 13.65
N GLU A 423 3.11 21.04 14.33
CA GLU A 423 3.81 22.26 13.94
C GLU A 423 4.77 22.05 12.75
N ILE A 424 5.62 21.01 12.80
CA ILE A 424 6.61 20.71 11.76
C ILE A 424 5.93 20.28 10.46
N PHE A 425 4.91 19.46 10.61
CA PHE A 425 4.32 18.71 9.53
C PHE A 425 2.91 19.26 9.17
N GLY A 426 2.31 20.14 9.98
CA GLY A 426 0.92 20.55 9.82
C GLY A 426 -0.03 19.47 10.34
N ALA A 427 -1.26 19.36 9.83
CA ALA A 427 -2.15 18.22 10.13
C ALA A 427 -1.64 16.84 9.62
N ARG A 428 -0.34 16.71 9.36
CA ARG A 428 0.42 15.47 9.13
C ARG A 428 0.46 14.64 10.40
N PHE A 429 -0.55 13.79 10.54
CA PHE A 429 -0.46 12.67 11.48
C PHE A 429 0.62 11.66 11.09
N ILE A 430 1.12 11.65 9.84
CA ILE A 430 2.17 10.72 9.39
C ILE A 430 3.16 11.49 8.51
N GLY A 431 4.41 11.63 8.99
CA GLY A 431 5.50 12.18 8.20
C GLY A 431 5.82 11.26 7.01
N ALA A 432 5.98 11.83 5.81
CA ALA A 432 6.01 11.05 4.58
C ALA A 432 7.12 9.98 4.52
N TRP A 433 8.26 10.15 5.20
CA TRP A 433 9.41 9.25 5.05
C TRP A 433 10.38 9.33 6.23
N TRP A 434 9.98 8.87 7.43
CA TRP A 434 10.94 8.66 8.52
C TRP A 434 11.26 7.16 8.68
N PRO A 435 12.51 6.73 8.39
CA PRO A 435 12.94 5.33 8.55
C PRO A 435 13.09 4.92 10.02
N ASP A 436 13.32 5.90 10.90
CA ASP A 436 13.62 5.67 12.31
C ASP A 436 12.42 6.10 13.13
N ALA A 437 11.58 5.15 13.48
CA ALA A 437 10.47 5.49 14.35
C ALA A 437 10.99 5.78 15.75
N ASN A 438 11.00 7.06 16.08
CA ASN A 438 11.07 7.47 17.46
C ASN A 438 9.89 6.82 18.20
N VAL A 439 10.19 6.08 19.26
CA VAL A 439 9.19 5.43 20.13
C VAL A 439 8.16 6.46 20.63
N LEU A 440 8.58 7.72 20.77
CA LEU A 440 7.69 8.86 21.00
C LEU A 440 6.79 9.18 19.79
N HIS A 441 7.29 9.22 18.55
CA HIS A 441 6.49 9.38 17.32
C HIS A 441 5.37 8.31 17.22
N GLY A 442 5.64 7.08 17.67
CA GLY A 442 4.64 6.01 17.81
C GLY A 442 3.62 6.20 18.95
N LEU A 443 3.83 7.08 19.92
CA LEU A 443 2.80 7.47 20.89
C LEU A 443 1.99 8.70 20.42
N VAL A 444 2.49 9.35 19.36
CA VAL A 444 2.25 10.74 19.06
C VAL A 444 1.64 10.90 17.66
N ALA A 445 2.39 10.70 16.57
CA ALA A 445 1.88 10.73 15.19
C ALA A 445 1.34 9.38 14.72
N GLY A 446 2.04 8.27 14.96
CA GLY A 446 1.79 6.99 14.26
C GLY A 446 1.17 5.87 15.09
N GLY A 447 1.11 5.96 16.42
CA GLY A 447 0.48 4.93 17.26
C GLY A 447 -0.48 5.54 18.27
N SER A 448 -1.28 6.44 17.73
CA SER A 448 -2.56 6.86 18.26
C SER A 448 -3.57 5.70 18.34
N TRP A 449 -3.20 4.41 18.46
CA TRP A 449 -4.14 3.29 18.65
C TRP A 449 -5.13 3.54 19.79
N LEU A 450 -4.70 4.28 20.83
CA LEU A 450 -5.56 4.68 21.92
C LEU A 450 -6.73 5.54 21.41
N PHE A 451 -6.55 6.37 20.38
CA PHE A 451 -7.62 7.17 19.80
C PHE A 451 -8.67 6.31 19.04
N PRO A 452 -8.36 5.46 18.03
CA PRO A 452 -9.31 4.50 17.49
C PRO A 452 -9.94 3.60 18.55
N PHE A 453 -9.19 3.23 19.59
CA PHE A 453 -9.69 2.41 20.69
C PHE A 453 -10.71 3.15 21.56
N LEU A 454 -10.39 4.35 22.03
CA LEU A 454 -11.29 5.22 22.78
C LEU A 454 -12.52 5.56 21.93
N LEU A 455 -12.34 5.87 20.64
CA LEU A 455 -13.43 6.12 19.73
C LEU A 455 -14.32 4.87 19.53
N ALA A 456 -13.74 3.67 19.44
CA ALA A 456 -14.50 2.42 19.36
C ALA A 456 -15.32 2.14 20.64
N ILE A 457 -14.80 2.50 21.81
CA ILE A 457 -15.52 2.46 23.09
C ILE A 457 -16.65 3.48 23.06
N VAL A 458 -16.33 4.73 22.75
CA VAL A 458 -17.26 5.86 22.69
C VAL A 458 -18.42 5.53 21.75
N LEU A 459 -18.18 5.13 20.50
CA LEU A 459 -19.23 4.73 19.56
C LEU A 459 -20.13 3.60 20.11
N GLY A 460 -19.55 2.64 20.85
CA GLY A 460 -20.31 1.58 21.50
C GLY A 460 -21.18 2.05 22.67
N VAL A 461 -20.71 3.04 23.44
CA VAL A 461 -21.43 3.61 24.60
C VAL A 461 -22.48 4.63 24.16
N LEU A 462 -22.12 5.55 23.25
CA LEU A 462 -22.97 6.62 22.73
C LEU A 462 -24.23 6.08 22.05
N ALA A 463 -24.16 4.89 21.45
CA ALA A 463 -25.31 4.20 20.87
C ALA A 463 -26.46 3.96 21.87
N ARG A 464 -26.21 4.12 23.18
CA ARG A 464 -27.21 3.99 24.24
C ARG A 464 -27.76 5.32 24.76
N TRP A 465 -27.20 6.47 24.39
CA TRP A 465 -27.50 7.79 24.98
C TRP A 465 -27.85 8.83 23.90
N ARG A 466 -29.10 9.31 23.89
CA ARG A 466 -29.59 10.29 22.90
C ARG A 466 -28.80 11.61 22.91
N ALA A 467 -28.54 12.19 24.08
CA ALA A 467 -27.77 13.46 24.18
C ALA A 467 -26.34 13.31 23.63
N ALA A 468 -25.77 12.13 23.81
CA ALA A 468 -24.42 11.81 23.38
C ALA A 468 -24.33 11.58 21.86
N THR A 469 -25.45 11.19 21.22
CA THR A 469 -25.58 11.13 19.75
C THR A 469 -25.47 12.52 19.13
N PHE A 470 -26.06 13.56 19.73
CA PHE A 470 -25.96 14.93 19.21
C PHE A 470 -24.51 15.44 19.25
N ALA A 471 -23.82 15.27 20.39
CA ALA A 471 -22.40 15.64 20.49
C ALA A 471 -21.53 14.89 19.46
N ALA A 472 -21.81 13.61 19.21
CA ALA A 472 -21.11 12.85 18.19
C ALA A 472 -21.35 13.37 16.77
N LEU A 473 -22.58 13.79 16.45
CA LEU A 473 -22.90 14.40 15.16
C LEU A 473 -22.20 15.75 14.97
N VAL A 474 -22.13 16.58 16.02
CA VAL A 474 -21.38 17.84 15.99
C VAL A 474 -19.89 17.58 15.77
N LEU A 475 -19.30 16.62 16.49
CA LEU A 475 -17.92 16.22 16.30
C LEU A 475 -17.67 15.67 14.89
N LEU A 476 -18.55 14.81 14.37
CA LEU A 476 -18.46 14.29 13.00
C LEU A 476 -18.54 15.40 11.96
N ALA A 477 -19.43 16.38 12.14
CA ALA A 477 -19.58 17.52 11.26
C ALA A 477 -18.33 18.43 11.30
N ALA A 478 -17.78 18.68 12.49
CA ALA A 478 -16.54 19.43 12.66
C ALA A 478 -15.35 18.72 12.01
N THR A 479 -15.21 17.41 12.22
CA THR A 479 -14.19 16.57 11.57
C THR A 479 -14.36 16.60 10.06
N ALA A 480 -15.58 16.46 9.54
CA ALA A 480 -15.85 16.56 8.10
C ALA A 480 -15.46 17.93 7.53
N GLY A 481 -15.80 19.03 8.21
CA GLY A 481 -15.40 20.38 7.82
C GLY A 481 -13.88 20.54 7.77
N LEU A 482 -13.19 20.06 8.81
CA LEU A 482 -11.72 20.07 8.85
C LEU A 482 -11.13 19.25 7.70
N THR A 483 -11.59 18.02 7.51
CA THR A 483 -11.16 17.13 6.43
C THR A 483 -11.33 17.78 5.06
N LEU A 484 -12.51 18.32 4.75
CA LEU A 484 -12.77 18.96 3.45
C LEU A 484 -11.85 20.17 3.21
N SER A 485 -11.52 20.92 4.26
CA SER A 485 -10.63 22.08 4.17
C SER A 485 -9.14 21.71 4.03
N ALA A 486 -8.74 20.54 4.54
CA ALA A 486 -7.34 20.19 4.75
C ALA A 486 -6.91 18.91 4.03
N TRP A 487 -7.78 18.25 3.26
CA TRP A 487 -7.44 16.99 2.60
C TRP A 487 -6.46 17.16 1.42
N ASP A 488 -6.57 18.25 0.64
CA ASP A 488 -5.63 18.53 -0.46
C ASP A 488 -4.44 19.36 0.03
N TRP A 489 -3.28 18.72 0.13
CA TRP A 489 -2.06 19.31 0.68
C TRP A 489 -1.11 19.92 -0.32
N ARG A 490 -1.47 19.88 -1.60
CA ARG A 490 -0.62 20.50 -2.61
C ARG A 490 -0.59 22.01 -2.38
N SER A 491 0.57 22.62 -2.62
CA SER A 491 0.67 24.07 -2.64
C SER A 491 -0.22 24.65 -3.74
N ALA A 492 -0.66 25.90 -3.60
CA ALA A 492 -1.49 26.55 -4.63
C ALA A 492 -0.85 26.51 -6.03
N PRO A 493 0.47 26.73 -6.21
CA PRO A 493 1.13 26.57 -7.51
C PRO A 493 1.04 25.15 -8.05
N ARG A 494 1.28 24.12 -7.22
CA ARG A 494 1.19 22.71 -7.64
C ARG A 494 -0.24 22.33 -8.02
N ARG A 495 -1.25 22.79 -7.28
CA ARG A 495 -2.66 22.58 -7.65
C ARG A 495 -2.98 23.22 -8.99
N ALA A 496 -2.50 24.44 -9.22
CA ALA A 496 -2.72 25.14 -10.47
C ALA A 496 -2.05 24.41 -11.64
N GLU A 497 -0.82 23.91 -11.47
CA GLU A 497 -0.08 23.12 -12.46
C GLU A 497 -0.79 21.80 -12.79
N GLU A 498 -1.06 20.95 -11.78
CA GLU A 498 -1.69 19.64 -11.97
C GLU A 498 -3.11 19.74 -12.53
N ALA A 499 -3.84 20.82 -12.24
CA ALA A 499 -5.16 21.08 -12.82
C ALA A 499 -5.14 21.33 -14.34
N ARG A 500 -3.97 21.62 -14.93
CA ARG A 500 -3.80 21.79 -16.39
C ARG A 500 -3.51 20.50 -17.12
N TRP A 501 -2.93 19.53 -16.43
CA TRP A 501 -2.46 18.29 -17.02
C TRP A 501 -3.61 17.48 -17.61
N LEU A 502 -3.50 17.22 -18.92
CA LEU A 502 -4.49 16.47 -19.71
C LEU A 502 -5.92 17.03 -19.57
N ALA A 503 -6.07 18.31 -19.25
CA ALA A 503 -7.38 18.93 -19.01
C ALA A 503 -8.11 19.17 -20.35
N PRO A 504 -9.32 18.61 -20.58
CA PRO A 504 -9.96 18.62 -21.91
C PRO A 504 -10.32 20.00 -22.46
N ARG A 505 -10.43 21.01 -21.58
CA ARG A 505 -10.85 22.37 -21.92
C ARG A 505 -9.73 23.39 -21.84
N GLN A 506 -8.52 22.98 -21.48
CA GLN A 506 -7.40 23.90 -21.41
C GLN A 506 -6.68 24.00 -22.75
N PRO A 507 -6.21 25.21 -23.12
CA PRO A 507 -5.39 25.36 -24.30
C PRO A 507 -4.12 24.53 -24.14
N SER A 508 -3.74 23.80 -25.19
CA SER A 508 -2.50 23.04 -25.24
C SER A 508 -1.29 23.96 -25.03
N HIS A 509 -0.21 23.40 -24.50
CA HIS A 509 1.04 24.14 -24.34
C HIS A 509 1.51 24.71 -25.71
N PRO A 510 2.02 25.95 -25.79
CA PRO A 510 2.37 26.59 -27.07
C PRO A 510 3.38 25.83 -27.94
N PHE A 511 4.18 24.95 -27.34
CA PHE A 511 5.14 24.09 -28.05
C PHE A 511 4.48 22.92 -28.80
N VAL A 512 3.29 22.48 -28.37
CA VAL A 512 2.59 21.31 -28.97
C VAL A 512 2.39 21.49 -30.47
N ARG A 513 2.16 22.71 -30.96
CA ARG A 513 1.94 22.99 -32.38
C ARG A 513 3.15 22.69 -33.28
N PHE A 514 4.34 22.51 -32.71
CA PHE A 514 5.58 22.21 -33.43
C PHE A 514 5.99 20.75 -33.31
N ILE A 515 5.48 20.04 -32.30
CA ILE A 515 5.89 18.68 -31.96
C ILE A 515 4.94 17.71 -32.67
N GLN A 516 5.49 16.88 -33.56
CA GLN A 516 4.72 15.86 -34.26
C GLN A 516 4.37 14.68 -33.33
N PRO A 517 3.22 14.00 -33.53
CA PRO A 517 2.95 12.75 -32.83
C PRO A 517 4.10 11.74 -33.01
N GLY A 518 4.56 11.16 -31.90
CA GLY A 518 5.66 10.20 -31.86
C GLY A 518 7.03 10.86 -31.70
N ALA A 519 7.12 12.19 -31.76
CA ALA A 519 8.38 12.88 -31.55
C ALA A 519 8.89 12.70 -30.10
N VAL A 520 10.20 12.55 -29.97
CA VAL A 520 10.91 12.41 -28.70
C VAL A 520 11.48 13.76 -28.29
N VAL A 521 11.15 14.20 -27.08
CA VAL A 521 11.51 15.51 -26.54
C VAL A 521 12.42 15.34 -25.33
N ALA A 522 13.56 16.02 -25.32
CA ALA A 522 14.41 16.16 -24.15
C ALA A 522 14.06 17.47 -23.43
N TRP A 523 13.45 17.33 -22.25
CA TRP A 523 13.26 18.42 -21.30
C TRP A 523 13.73 17.96 -19.92
N PRO A 524 15.01 18.23 -19.57
CA PRO A 524 15.61 17.70 -18.35
C PRO A 524 14.83 18.07 -17.10
N GLU A 525 14.63 17.09 -16.21
CA GLU A 525 13.87 17.21 -14.95
C GLU A 525 12.39 17.62 -15.11
N ARG A 526 11.84 17.53 -16.33
CA ARG A 526 10.49 17.98 -16.69
C ARG A 526 9.74 16.91 -17.48
N GLU A 527 10.03 15.62 -17.26
CA GLU A 527 9.39 14.51 -17.97
C GLU A 527 7.86 14.53 -17.84
N THR A 528 7.33 14.94 -16.69
CA THR A 528 5.87 15.08 -16.49
C THR A 528 5.25 16.19 -17.33
N ALA A 529 5.97 17.28 -17.58
CA ALA A 529 5.51 18.33 -18.50
C ALA A 529 5.53 17.83 -19.94
N VAL A 530 6.55 17.07 -20.33
CA VAL A 530 6.62 16.43 -21.66
C VAL A 530 5.41 15.51 -21.88
N TRP A 531 5.06 14.68 -20.89
CA TRP A 531 3.93 13.78 -21.01
C TRP A 531 2.57 14.47 -20.94
N PHE A 532 2.38 15.38 -19.99
CA PHE A 532 1.05 15.88 -19.64
C PHE A 532 0.69 17.25 -20.21
N GLU A 533 1.69 18.04 -20.62
CA GLU A 533 1.49 19.34 -21.26
C GLU A 533 1.87 19.30 -22.75
N LEU A 534 2.93 18.59 -23.13
CA LEU A 534 3.35 18.44 -24.54
C LEU A 534 2.73 17.24 -25.25
N HIS A 535 2.21 16.27 -24.49
CA HIS A 535 1.69 15.00 -25.00
C HIS A 535 2.69 14.24 -25.89
N ALA A 536 3.99 14.29 -25.56
CA ALA A 536 5.06 13.73 -26.38
C ALA A 536 5.87 12.67 -25.61
N ALA A 537 6.66 11.88 -26.34
CA ALA A 537 7.58 10.92 -25.72
C ALA A 537 8.75 11.65 -25.04
N SER A 538 9.07 11.29 -23.80
CA SER A 538 10.23 11.83 -23.09
C SER A 538 11.50 11.07 -23.45
N TYR A 539 12.59 11.81 -23.72
CA TYR A 539 13.89 11.24 -24.08
C TYR A 539 14.44 10.33 -22.97
N ALA A 540 14.57 10.88 -21.76
CA ALA A 540 15.00 10.18 -20.56
C ALA A 540 14.53 10.90 -19.30
N GLY A 541 14.25 10.16 -18.24
CA GLY A 541 13.85 10.68 -16.94
C GLY A 541 13.90 9.60 -15.86
N GLU A 542 14.01 10.01 -14.60
CA GLU A 542 14.15 9.07 -13.48
C GLU A 542 12.89 8.21 -13.32
N ILE A 543 11.72 8.80 -13.54
CA ILE A 543 10.43 8.09 -13.47
C ILE A 543 10.35 6.96 -14.53
N GLN A 544 10.98 7.11 -15.69
CA GLN A 544 10.97 6.06 -16.74
C GLN A 544 11.72 4.79 -16.33
N ARG A 545 12.54 4.85 -15.27
CA ARG A 545 13.22 3.67 -14.70
C ARG A 545 12.25 2.72 -13.99
N THR A 546 11.03 3.14 -13.70
CA THR A 546 10.01 2.23 -13.15
C THR A 546 9.74 1.10 -14.14
N GLY A 547 9.81 -0.13 -13.65
CA GLY A 547 9.61 -1.34 -14.47
C GLY A 547 10.78 -1.68 -15.40
N ILE A 548 11.96 -1.10 -15.22
CA ILE A 548 13.15 -1.42 -16.04
C ILE A 548 13.56 -2.89 -15.96
N MET A 549 13.22 -3.58 -14.87
CA MET A 549 13.46 -5.01 -14.69
C MET A 549 12.64 -5.91 -15.64
N PHE A 550 11.66 -5.36 -16.37
CA PHE A 550 10.86 -6.15 -17.31
C PHE A 550 11.46 -6.23 -18.73
N SER A 551 12.52 -5.45 -19.04
CA SER A 551 13.20 -5.51 -20.34
C SER A 551 14.67 -5.10 -20.23
N LYS A 552 15.58 -5.97 -20.69
CA LYS A 552 17.02 -5.68 -20.76
C LYS A 552 17.31 -4.57 -21.78
N GLU A 553 16.53 -4.49 -22.85
CA GLU A 553 16.60 -3.47 -23.90
C GLU A 553 16.21 -2.10 -23.35
N LYS A 554 15.11 -2.04 -22.57
CA LYS A 554 14.70 -0.83 -21.84
C LYS A 554 15.80 -0.36 -20.90
N PHE A 555 16.42 -1.28 -20.16
CA PHE A 555 17.56 -0.96 -19.29
C PHE A 555 18.72 -0.34 -20.06
N ALA A 556 19.17 -1.01 -21.13
CA ALA A 556 20.30 -0.55 -21.92
C ALA A 556 20.05 0.83 -22.54
N LEU A 557 18.87 1.04 -23.14
CA LEU A 557 18.51 2.31 -23.78
C LEU A 557 18.43 3.45 -22.76
N LEU A 558 17.71 3.25 -21.66
CA LEU A 558 17.55 4.32 -20.66
C LEU A 558 18.86 4.65 -19.95
N ASN A 559 19.72 3.65 -19.71
CA ASN A 559 21.05 3.88 -19.15
C ASN A 559 21.93 4.70 -20.12
N ARG A 560 21.93 4.38 -21.42
CA ARG A 560 22.63 5.16 -22.46
C ARG A 560 22.17 6.61 -22.47
N ARG A 561 20.85 6.84 -22.56
CA ARG A 561 20.27 8.19 -22.63
C ARG A 561 20.49 9.00 -21.35
N SER A 562 20.40 8.36 -20.18
CA SER A 562 20.68 9.02 -18.90
C SER A 562 22.14 9.46 -18.78
N GLN A 563 23.08 8.62 -19.24
CA GLN A 563 24.50 8.99 -19.25
C GLN A 563 24.80 10.14 -20.23
N ALA A 564 24.12 10.17 -21.39
CA ALA A 564 24.22 11.30 -22.31
C ALA A 564 23.72 12.59 -21.65
N LEU A 565 22.55 12.54 -21.01
CA LEU A 565 21.97 13.67 -20.29
C LEU A 565 22.88 14.21 -19.19
N GLN A 566 23.57 13.35 -18.44
CA GLN A 566 24.46 13.76 -17.34
C GLN A 566 25.80 14.38 -17.81
N LYS A 567 26.25 14.06 -19.02
CA LYS A 567 27.56 14.52 -19.53
C LYS A 567 27.50 15.88 -20.21
N VAL A 568 26.32 16.30 -20.62
CA VAL A 568 26.11 17.46 -21.49
C VAL A 568 25.73 18.67 -20.62
N THR A 569 26.44 19.79 -20.83
CA THR A 569 26.10 21.07 -20.20
C THR A 569 25.16 21.92 -21.07
N ASP A 570 25.32 21.82 -22.39
CA ASP A 570 24.46 22.42 -23.41
C ASP A 570 23.59 21.34 -24.02
N HIS A 571 22.32 21.25 -23.62
CA HIS A 571 21.46 20.11 -23.97
C HIS A 571 21.25 19.94 -25.48
N ARG A 572 21.62 20.91 -26.31
CA ARG A 572 21.63 20.78 -27.77
C ARG A 572 22.64 19.75 -28.27
N GLU A 573 23.71 19.45 -27.50
CA GLU A 573 24.61 18.35 -27.84
C GLU A 573 23.92 16.98 -27.84
N LEU A 574 22.76 16.85 -27.18
CA LEU A 574 21.94 15.64 -27.23
C LEU A 574 21.37 15.37 -28.62
N CYS A 575 21.26 16.39 -29.49
CA CYS A 575 20.78 16.25 -30.86
C CYS A 575 21.67 15.39 -31.75
N ARG A 576 22.86 14.98 -31.26
CA ARG A 576 23.67 13.92 -31.88
C ARG A 576 23.02 12.53 -31.80
N ASP A 577 22.07 12.32 -30.88
CA ASP A 577 21.27 11.09 -30.83
C ASP A 577 20.13 11.20 -31.85
N LEU A 578 20.20 10.37 -32.91
CA LEU A 578 19.22 10.37 -34.01
C LEU A 578 17.80 10.00 -33.57
N GLU A 579 17.60 9.49 -32.35
CA GLU A 579 16.27 9.22 -31.78
C GLU A 579 15.68 10.43 -31.01
N LEU A 580 16.35 11.58 -31.02
CA LEU A 580 15.88 12.80 -30.37
C LEU A 580 15.44 13.83 -31.42
N ASP A 581 14.20 14.32 -31.31
CA ASP A 581 13.65 15.27 -32.28
C ASP A 581 13.74 16.72 -31.78
N TRP A 582 13.53 16.93 -30.48
CA TRP A 582 13.42 18.27 -29.88
C TRP A 582 14.16 18.38 -28.55
N VAL A 583 14.77 19.55 -28.32
CA VAL A 583 15.34 19.93 -27.02
C VAL A 583 14.62 21.18 -26.50
N VAL A 584 14.27 21.16 -25.21
CA VAL A 584 13.77 22.34 -24.50
C VAL A 584 14.83 22.80 -23.50
N GLU A 585 15.27 24.05 -23.63
CA GLU A 585 16.38 24.60 -22.84
C GLU A 585 16.11 26.04 -22.41
N ARG A 586 16.76 26.48 -21.31
CA ARG A 586 16.65 27.87 -20.85
C ARG A 586 17.38 28.84 -21.77
N THR A 587 16.76 29.95 -22.10
CA THR A 587 17.34 31.07 -22.88
C THR A 587 18.18 31.99 -21.97
N PRO A 588 19.26 32.64 -22.47
CA PRO A 588 19.67 32.73 -23.86
C PRO A 588 20.84 31.77 -24.19
N ALA A 589 20.57 30.69 -24.92
CA ALA A 589 21.64 29.88 -25.48
C ALA A 589 22.30 30.67 -26.62
N SER A 590 23.63 30.85 -26.58
CA SER A 590 24.33 31.62 -27.61
C SER A 590 24.32 30.89 -28.96
N GLY A 591 24.03 31.61 -30.05
CA GLY A 591 24.33 31.21 -31.42
C GLY A 591 23.23 30.51 -32.22
N VAL A 592 22.10 30.09 -31.62
CA VAL A 592 20.96 29.51 -32.35
C VAL A 592 19.65 30.05 -31.77
N MET A 593 18.76 30.53 -32.64
CA MET A 593 17.44 31.05 -32.23
C MET A 593 16.46 29.89 -32.07
N PRO A 594 15.67 29.83 -30.97
CA PRO A 594 14.66 28.80 -30.83
C PRO A 594 13.54 29.00 -31.86
N VAL A 595 12.92 27.90 -32.31
CA VAL A 595 11.74 27.93 -33.20
C VAL A 595 10.59 28.69 -32.55
N THR A 596 10.48 28.57 -31.23
CA THR A 596 9.55 29.35 -30.42
C THR A 596 10.11 29.52 -29.01
N GLN A 597 9.82 30.65 -28.38
CA GLN A 597 10.21 30.95 -27.01
C GLN A 597 8.97 31.18 -26.15
N LEU A 598 8.99 30.66 -24.92
CA LEU A 598 7.97 30.90 -23.91
C LEU A 598 8.65 31.22 -22.59
N GLN A 599 8.54 32.47 -22.14
CA GLN A 599 9.24 32.98 -20.95
C GLN A 599 10.75 32.68 -21.06
N ASP A 600 11.30 31.90 -20.13
CA ASP A 600 12.71 31.55 -20.06
C ASP A 600 13.07 30.31 -20.89
N TRP A 601 12.12 29.65 -21.57
CA TRP A 601 12.35 28.39 -22.29
C TRP A 601 12.28 28.56 -23.81
N GLY A 602 13.22 27.97 -24.53
CA GLY A 602 13.23 27.86 -25.98
C GLY A 602 13.07 26.41 -26.44
N LEU A 603 12.33 26.21 -27.53
CA LEU A 603 12.21 24.92 -28.22
C LEU A 603 13.15 24.90 -29.44
N TYR A 604 14.03 23.89 -29.49
CA TYR A 604 15.04 23.74 -30.54
C TYR A 604 14.86 22.40 -31.27
N PRO A 605 14.84 22.39 -32.62
CA PRO A 605 14.78 21.17 -33.41
C PRO A 605 16.16 20.53 -33.53
N CYS A 606 16.24 19.20 -33.42
CA CYS A 606 17.53 18.50 -33.53
C CYS A 606 18.04 18.32 -34.96
N HIS A 607 17.18 18.43 -35.97
CA HIS A 607 17.60 18.30 -37.38
C HIS A 607 18.45 19.48 -37.89
N GLU A 608 18.62 20.54 -37.08
CA GLU A 608 19.48 21.68 -37.39
C GLU A 608 20.93 21.54 -36.86
N TYR A 609 21.23 20.46 -36.11
CA TYR A 609 22.51 20.26 -35.39
C TYR A 609 23.38 19.12 -35.91
#